data_AF-A0A2T4VUZ5-F1
#
_entry.id   AF-A0A2T4VUZ5-F1
#
_cell.length_a   1.000
_cell.length_b   1.000
_cell.length_c   1.000
_cell.angle_alpha   90.00
_cell.angle_beta   90.00
_cell.angle_gamma   90.00
#
_symmetry.space_group_name_H-M   'P 1'
#
loop_
_entity.id
_entity.type
_entity.pdbx_description
1 polymer ?
#
loop_
_entity_poly.entity_id
_entity_poly.type
_entity_poly.pdbx_seq_one_letter_code
_entity_poly.pdbx_strand_id
1 'polypeptide(L)'
;MSTLPSESPVAPLTTPEVELHESRGRLTLAQFSNVFVPFALLLCVAMLRPELRPKMVYWRAVYSIWVTILFMTPALFLFFWPGSSDRKNNYWLLTWTAGYLAYLVHFYFTVGVIFHGSLAEVYAKQGPIIATSNLLDTAWWAFDLVLAWFVRSEAKWIKIQRIAVHVYIPLTFFVSAVIIKHGIVRGLGIAMTVAMLTSVGVRLVRRKQAATTTEGGLAPSP
;
A
#
# COMPACT_ATOMS: atom_id res chain seq x y z
N MET A 1 -66.32 27.47 -32.00
CA MET A 1 -65.18 26.58 -32.35
C MET A 1 -64.01 26.97 -31.48
N SER A 2 -63.74 26.19 -30.44
CA SER A 2 -62.65 26.42 -29.48
C SER A 2 -61.46 25.57 -29.92
N THR A 3 -60.38 26.22 -30.31
CA THR A 3 -59.11 25.58 -30.72
C THR A 3 -58.31 25.25 -29.46
N LEU A 4 -58.18 23.97 -29.14
CA LEU A 4 -57.30 23.49 -28.07
C LEU A 4 -55.83 23.73 -28.43
N PRO A 5 -54.98 24.15 -27.47
CA PRO A 5 -53.56 24.32 -27.69
C PRO A 5 -52.86 22.96 -27.89
N SER A 6 -52.06 22.90 -28.95
CA SER A 6 -51.17 21.79 -29.31
C SER A 6 -50.11 21.57 -28.22
N GLU A 7 -50.26 20.52 -27.43
CA GLU A 7 -49.21 20.05 -26.51
C GLU A 7 -47.99 19.61 -27.32
N SER A 8 -46.87 20.28 -27.07
CA SER A 8 -45.58 19.91 -27.67
C SER A 8 -45.02 18.68 -26.94
N PRO A 9 -44.48 17.67 -27.65
CA PRO A 9 -43.95 16.47 -27.03
C PRO A 9 -42.78 16.81 -26.11
N VAL A 10 -42.96 16.57 -24.81
CA VAL A 10 -41.90 16.69 -23.80
C VAL A 10 -40.83 15.66 -24.13
N ALA A 11 -39.65 16.13 -24.54
CA ALA A 11 -38.50 15.27 -24.80
C ALA A 11 -38.21 14.42 -23.54
N PRO A 12 -38.06 13.10 -23.66
CA PRO A 12 -37.74 12.26 -22.52
C PRO A 12 -36.44 12.77 -21.89
N LEU A 13 -36.51 13.12 -20.60
CA LEU A 13 -35.34 13.37 -19.77
C LEU A 13 -34.51 12.07 -19.80
N THR A 14 -33.54 12.00 -20.71
CA THR A 14 -32.43 11.05 -20.58
C THR A 14 -31.67 11.51 -19.36
N THR A 15 -32.04 10.99 -18.18
CA THR A 15 -31.20 11.08 -17.01
C THR A 15 -29.84 10.53 -17.45
N PRO A 16 -28.73 11.28 -17.33
CA PRO A 16 -27.38 10.73 -17.46
C PRO A 16 -27.14 9.85 -16.22
N GLU A 17 -27.96 8.83 -16.07
CA GLU A 17 -27.92 7.88 -14.98
C GLU A 17 -26.88 6.82 -15.34
N VAL A 18 -25.75 6.95 -14.66
CA VAL A 18 -24.97 5.81 -14.18
C VAL A 18 -24.17 5.04 -15.23
N GLU A 19 -23.40 5.75 -16.07
CA GLU A 19 -22.20 5.17 -16.72
C GLU A 19 -20.90 5.55 -15.99
N LEU A 20 -20.98 6.00 -14.74
CA LEU A 20 -19.85 6.57 -13.99
C LEU A 20 -19.11 5.57 -13.07
N HIS A 21 -19.37 4.26 -13.19
CA HIS A 21 -18.96 3.30 -12.15
C HIS A 21 -18.11 2.08 -12.56
N GLU A 22 -17.56 2.03 -13.79
CA GLU A 22 -16.84 0.82 -14.27
C GLU A 22 -15.38 1.01 -14.72
N SER A 23 -14.70 2.09 -14.35
CA SER A 23 -13.27 2.22 -14.67
C SER A 23 -12.39 2.06 -13.42
N ARG A 24 -12.27 0.84 -12.87
CA ARG A 24 -10.93 0.44 -12.39
C ARG A 24 -10.21 -0.13 -13.60
N GLY A 25 -9.21 0.60 -14.08
CA GLY A 25 -8.40 0.19 -15.22
C GLY A 25 -7.94 -1.25 -15.06
N ARG A 26 -8.34 -2.09 -16.02
CA ARG A 26 -7.97 -3.50 -16.10
C ARG A 26 -6.47 -3.63 -15.86
N LEU A 27 -6.07 -4.48 -14.91
CA LEU A 27 -4.67 -4.77 -14.65
C LEU A 27 -4.04 -5.28 -15.94
N THR A 28 -3.10 -4.52 -16.50
CA THR A 28 -2.44 -4.93 -17.74
C THR A 28 -1.36 -5.96 -17.45
N LEU A 29 -1.10 -6.86 -18.41
CA LEU A 29 0.01 -7.81 -18.31
C LEU A 29 1.36 -7.10 -18.10
N ALA A 30 1.54 -5.92 -18.70
CA ALA A 30 2.74 -5.11 -18.52
C ALA A 30 2.88 -4.59 -17.08
N GLN A 31 1.81 -4.05 -16.47
CA GLN A 31 1.83 -3.61 -15.07
C GLN A 31 2.15 -4.77 -14.13
N PHE A 32 1.50 -5.91 -14.32
CA PHE A 32 1.78 -7.12 -13.54
C PHE A 32 3.24 -7.56 -13.69
N SER A 33 3.74 -7.72 -14.92
CA SER A 33 5.10 -8.16 -15.20
C SER A 33 6.16 -7.23 -14.62
N ASN A 34 5.92 -5.91 -14.69
CA ASN A 34 6.81 -4.88 -14.14
C ASN A 34 6.99 -4.97 -12.62
N VAL A 35 6.05 -5.57 -11.90
CA VAL A 35 6.16 -5.80 -10.44
C VAL A 35 6.59 -7.22 -10.14
N PHE A 36 5.97 -8.20 -10.81
CA PHE A 36 6.18 -9.62 -10.55
C PHE A 36 7.59 -10.08 -10.91
N VAL A 37 8.16 -9.67 -12.04
CA VAL A 37 9.50 -10.12 -12.46
C VAL A 37 10.58 -9.64 -11.48
N PRO A 38 10.67 -8.33 -11.12
CA PRO A 38 11.62 -7.90 -10.11
C PRO A 38 11.38 -8.57 -8.75
N PHE A 39 10.11 -8.79 -8.37
CA PHE A 39 9.77 -9.46 -7.11
C PHE A 39 10.29 -10.90 -7.09
N ALA A 40 9.99 -11.68 -8.12
CA ALA A 40 10.42 -13.06 -8.23
C ALA A 40 11.94 -13.19 -8.24
N LEU A 41 12.64 -12.34 -9.01
CA LEU A 41 14.11 -12.34 -9.05
C LEU A 41 14.72 -12.01 -7.68
N LEU A 42 14.25 -10.94 -7.03
CA LEU A 42 14.75 -10.54 -5.72
C LEU A 42 14.44 -11.58 -4.64
N LEU A 43 13.26 -12.21 -4.68
CA LEU A 43 12.90 -13.27 -3.75
C LEU A 43 13.73 -14.54 -3.99
N CYS A 44 13.96 -14.94 -5.24
CA CYS A 44 14.88 -16.04 -5.58
C CYS A 44 16.29 -15.77 -5.03
N VAL A 45 16.82 -14.55 -5.24
CA VAL A 45 18.12 -14.16 -4.67
C VAL A 45 18.09 -14.21 -3.13
N ALA A 46 17.01 -13.74 -2.50
CA ALA A 46 16.84 -13.79 -1.05
C ALA A 46 16.84 -15.22 -0.51
N MET A 47 16.36 -16.20 -1.28
CA MET A 47 16.33 -17.61 -0.88
C MET A 47 17.63 -18.36 -1.18
N LEU A 48 18.29 -18.05 -2.29
CA LEU A 48 19.49 -18.76 -2.77
C LEU A 48 20.81 -18.17 -2.24
N ARG A 49 20.91 -16.85 -2.08
CA ARG A 49 22.14 -16.21 -1.59
C ARG A 49 22.57 -16.68 -0.18
N PRO A 50 21.65 -16.97 0.76
CA PRO A 50 22.00 -17.51 2.08
C PRO A 50 22.74 -18.84 2.09
N GLU A 51 22.71 -19.63 1.02
CA GLU A 51 23.48 -20.89 0.89
C GLU A 51 24.99 -20.66 1.02
N LEU A 52 25.44 -19.44 0.72
CA LEU A 52 26.85 -19.04 0.78
C LEU A 52 27.26 -18.47 2.15
N ARG A 53 26.39 -18.56 3.17
CA ARG A 53 26.60 -17.94 4.48
C ARG A 53 26.44 -18.97 5.60
N PRO A 54 27.21 -18.85 6.70
CA PRO A 54 26.90 -19.58 7.92
C PRO A 54 25.53 -19.12 8.45
N LYS A 55 24.71 -20.04 8.97
CA LYS A 55 23.34 -19.80 9.44
C LYS A 55 22.37 -19.39 8.30
N MET A 56 22.23 -20.26 7.30
CA MET A 56 21.35 -20.10 6.14
C MET A 56 19.95 -19.56 6.50
N VAL A 57 19.26 -20.18 7.46
CA VAL A 57 17.88 -19.80 7.85
C VAL A 57 17.80 -18.35 8.33
N TYR A 58 18.76 -17.91 9.14
CA TYR A 58 18.83 -16.52 9.61
C TYR A 58 18.94 -15.55 8.43
N TRP A 59 19.83 -15.83 7.48
CA TRP A 59 20.03 -14.96 6.32
C TRP A 59 18.85 -14.97 5.34
N ARG A 60 18.10 -16.08 5.23
CA ARG A 60 16.83 -16.11 4.46
C ARG A 60 15.81 -15.15 5.06
N ALA A 61 15.66 -15.14 6.39
CA ALA A 61 14.80 -14.16 7.08
C ALA A 61 15.29 -12.72 6.86
N VAL A 62 16.60 -12.47 6.92
CA VAL A 62 17.16 -11.13 6.71
C VAL A 62 16.95 -10.64 5.27
N TYR A 63 17.17 -11.47 4.26
CA TYR A 63 17.00 -11.02 2.87
C TYR A 63 15.53 -10.90 2.46
N SER A 64 14.62 -11.74 2.94
CA SER A 64 13.19 -11.59 2.65
C SER A 64 12.60 -10.29 3.21
N ILE A 65 13.09 -9.81 4.37
CA ILE A 65 12.68 -8.49 4.87
C ILE A 65 13.24 -7.34 4.02
N TRP A 66 14.39 -7.51 3.36
CA TRP A 66 14.88 -6.50 2.40
C TRP A 66 13.93 -6.39 1.22
N VAL A 67 13.51 -7.52 0.65
CA VAL A 67 12.54 -7.56 -0.46
C VAL A 67 11.22 -6.92 -0.04
N THR A 68 10.75 -7.19 1.19
CA THR A 68 9.57 -6.55 1.76
C THR A 68 9.67 -5.02 1.73
N ILE A 69 10.75 -4.45 2.27
CA ILE A 69 10.95 -3.00 2.33
C ILE A 69 11.06 -2.39 0.92
N LEU A 70 11.75 -3.08 0.00
CA LEU A 70 11.93 -2.62 -1.38
C LEU A 70 10.59 -2.49 -2.14
N PHE A 71 9.62 -3.37 -1.90
CA PHE A 71 8.28 -3.29 -2.52
C PHE A 71 7.29 -2.45 -1.72
N MET A 72 7.41 -2.41 -0.40
CA MET A 72 6.62 -1.53 0.45
C MET A 72 6.91 -0.05 0.17
N THR A 73 8.17 0.30 -0.10
CA THR A 73 8.58 1.70 -0.39
C THR A 73 7.81 2.34 -1.55
N PRO A 74 7.78 1.77 -2.78
CA PRO A 74 6.99 2.33 -3.86
C PRO A 74 5.49 2.25 -3.59
N ALA A 75 5.00 1.25 -2.85
CA ALA A 75 3.60 1.18 -2.45
C ALA A 75 3.19 2.41 -1.62
N LEU A 76 3.94 2.70 -0.55
CA LEU A 76 3.69 3.84 0.32
C LEU A 76 3.83 5.17 -0.44
N PHE A 77 4.87 5.30 -1.25
CA PHE A 77 5.05 6.47 -2.10
C PHE A 77 3.83 6.70 -2.99
N LEU A 78 3.37 5.69 -3.74
CA LEU A 78 2.23 5.80 -4.65
C LEU A 78 0.90 6.04 -3.93
N PHE A 79 0.72 5.44 -2.75
CA PHE A 79 -0.45 5.62 -1.91
C PHE A 79 -0.60 7.10 -1.50
N PHE A 80 0.49 7.68 -0.97
CA PHE A 80 0.49 9.06 -0.49
C PHE A 80 0.72 10.10 -1.60
N TRP A 81 1.17 9.70 -2.80
CA TRP A 81 1.32 10.60 -3.95
C TRP A 81 -0.05 11.14 -4.43
N PRO A 82 -0.15 12.45 -4.75
CA PRO A 82 -1.39 13.06 -5.24
C PRO A 82 -1.83 12.54 -6.62
N GLY A 83 -3.11 12.75 -6.96
CA GLY A 83 -3.74 12.26 -8.19
C GLY A 83 -4.42 10.89 -8.02
N SER A 84 -5.25 10.49 -8.98
CA SER A 84 -6.12 9.32 -8.88
C SER A 84 -6.17 8.47 -10.17
N SER A 85 -5.03 8.26 -10.82
CA SER A 85 -5.00 7.43 -12.03
C SER A 85 -5.03 5.93 -11.72
N ASP A 86 -5.71 5.17 -12.57
CA ASP A 86 -5.80 3.70 -12.47
C ASP A 86 -4.44 3.03 -12.49
N ARG A 87 -3.54 3.50 -13.36
CA ARG A 87 -2.16 2.99 -13.41
C ARG A 87 -1.47 3.13 -12.05
N LYS A 88 -1.62 4.27 -11.37
CA LYS A 88 -1.02 4.50 -10.05
C LYS A 88 -1.60 3.55 -9.02
N ASN A 89 -2.92 3.39 -8.99
CA ASN A 89 -3.62 2.50 -8.07
C ASN A 89 -3.24 1.03 -8.31
N ASN A 90 -3.10 0.61 -9.57
CA ASN A 90 -2.67 -0.74 -9.92
C ASN A 90 -1.23 -1.02 -9.45
N TYR A 91 -0.29 -0.10 -9.67
CA TYR A 91 1.07 -0.26 -9.15
C TYR A 91 1.11 -0.27 -7.63
N TRP A 92 0.38 0.63 -6.95
CA TRP A 92 0.26 0.62 -5.50
C TRP A 92 -0.18 -0.75 -4.99
N LEU A 93 -1.29 -1.28 -5.53
CA LEU A 93 -1.85 -2.57 -5.13
C LEU A 93 -0.88 -3.73 -5.37
N LEU A 94 -0.25 -3.76 -6.55
CA LEU A 94 0.71 -4.81 -6.90
C LEU A 94 1.96 -4.77 -6.01
N THR A 95 2.55 -3.59 -5.79
CA THR A 95 3.76 -3.48 -4.95
C THR A 95 3.43 -3.71 -3.48
N TRP A 96 2.25 -3.30 -3.01
CA TRP A 96 1.77 -3.60 -1.66
C TRP A 96 1.57 -5.10 -1.45
N THR A 97 0.99 -5.79 -2.45
CA THR A 97 0.83 -7.24 -2.45
C THR A 97 2.17 -7.96 -2.46
N ALA A 98 3.10 -7.56 -3.35
CA ALA A 98 4.44 -8.14 -3.43
C ALA A 98 5.24 -7.97 -2.13
N GLY A 99 5.15 -6.79 -1.51
CA GLY A 99 5.72 -6.52 -0.18
C GLY A 99 5.17 -7.47 0.88
N TYR A 100 3.85 -7.65 0.93
CA TYR A 100 3.22 -8.59 1.85
C TYR A 100 3.63 -10.05 1.62
N LEU A 101 3.71 -10.50 0.36
CA LEU A 101 4.14 -11.87 0.06
C LEU A 101 5.60 -12.11 0.48
N ALA A 102 6.51 -11.16 0.25
CA ALA A 102 7.87 -11.23 0.78
C ALA A 102 7.89 -11.25 2.32
N TYR A 103 7.01 -10.46 2.94
CA TYR A 103 6.84 -10.44 4.39
C TYR A 103 6.35 -11.77 4.94
N LEU A 104 5.42 -12.46 4.27
CA LEU A 104 4.99 -13.80 4.68
C LEU A 104 6.13 -14.80 4.64
N VAL A 105 7.04 -14.71 3.66
CA VAL A 105 8.26 -15.53 3.64
C VAL A 105 9.17 -15.18 4.82
N HIS A 106 9.34 -13.89 5.14
CA HIS A 106 10.06 -13.45 6.34
C HIS A 106 9.42 -13.99 7.63
N PHE A 107 8.11 -13.86 7.76
CA PHE A 107 7.33 -14.33 8.90
C PHE A 107 7.43 -15.85 9.05
N TYR A 108 7.36 -16.60 7.95
CA TYR A 108 7.57 -18.04 7.95
C TYR A 108 8.95 -18.44 8.48
N PHE A 109 10.03 -17.83 7.99
CA PHE A 109 11.37 -18.17 8.50
C PHE A 109 11.59 -17.75 9.95
N THR A 110 11.02 -16.61 10.37
CA THR A 110 11.15 -16.16 11.75
C THR A 110 10.29 -17.01 12.69
N VAL A 111 8.97 -17.04 12.51
CA VAL A 111 8.06 -17.74 13.42
C VAL A 111 8.06 -19.24 13.18
N GLY A 112 7.89 -19.69 11.92
CA GLY A 112 7.76 -21.10 11.59
C GLY A 112 9.05 -21.89 11.75
N VAL A 113 10.19 -21.32 11.35
CA VAL A 113 11.48 -22.04 11.34
C VAL A 113 12.35 -21.69 12.55
N ILE A 114 12.67 -20.41 12.78
CA ILE A 114 13.59 -20.00 13.87
C ILE A 114 12.96 -20.20 15.25
N PHE A 115 11.66 -19.92 15.41
CA PHE A 115 10.91 -20.12 16.64
C PHE A 115 10.01 -21.37 16.62
N HIS A 116 10.23 -22.29 15.67
CA HIS A 116 9.58 -23.60 15.62
C HIS A 116 8.03 -23.56 15.63
N GLY A 117 7.42 -22.48 15.15
CA GLY A 117 5.98 -22.25 15.22
C GLY A 117 5.45 -21.91 16.62
N SER A 118 6.32 -21.74 17.62
CA SER A 118 5.96 -21.46 19.00
C SER A 118 5.82 -19.96 19.26
N LEU A 119 4.58 -19.48 19.42
CA LEU A 119 4.34 -18.11 19.85
C LEU A 119 4.93 -17.83 21.24
N ALA A 120 4.96 -18.83 22.13
CA ALA A 120 5.60 -18.68 23.44
C ALA A 120 7.09 -18.33 23.30
N GLU A 121 7.81 -18.98 22.38
CA GLU A 121 9.22 -18.65 22.09
C GLU A 121 9.37 -17.26 21.47
N VAL A 122 8.49 -16.89 20.52
CA VAL A 122 8.48 -15.55 19.91
C VAL A 122 8.34 -14.47 20.99
N TYR A 123 7.35 -14.60 21.88
CA TYR A 123 7.10 -13.64 22.95
C TYR A 123 8.24 -13.61 23.97
N ALA A 124 8.80 -14.78 24.34
CA ALA A 124 9.93 -14.85 25.26
C ALA A 124 11.20 -14.20 24.70
N LYS A 125 11.43 -14.28 23.38
CA LYS A 125 12.63 -13.75 22.72
C LYS A 125 12.51 -12.31 22.24
N GLN A 126 11.35 -11.90 21.73
CA GLN A 126 11.13 -10.55 21.19
C GLN A 126 10.48 -9.60 22.20
N GLY A 127 9.89 -10.14 23.28
CA GLY A 127 9.03 -9.38 24.18
C GLY A 127 7.63 -9.15 23.61
N PRO A 128 6.65 -8.83 24.48
CA PRO A 128 5.24 -8.80 24.11
C PRO A 128 4.90 -7.70 23.09
N ILE A 129 5.58 -6.56 23.15
CA ILE A 129 5.30 -5.42 22.25
C ILE A 129 5.68 -5.77 20.81
N ILE A 130 6.91 -6.24 20.58
CA ILE A 130 7.42 -6.56 19.24
C ILE A 130 6.68 -7.78 18.67
N ALA A 131 6.48 -8.82 19.48
CA ALA A 131 5.77 -10.02 19.05
C ALA A 131 4.33 -9.70 18.62
N THR A 132 3.58 -8.95 19.44
CA THR A 132 2.20 -8.54 19.11
C THR A 132 2.17 -7.63 17.89
N SER A 133 3.11 -6.70 17.77
CA SER A 133 3.21 -5.83 16.58
C SER A 133 3.40 -6.63 15.30
N ASN A 134 4.28 -7.64 15.30
CA ASN A 134 4.51 -8.48 14.12
C ASN A 134 3.25 -9.30 13.74
N LEU A 135 2.53 -9.84 14.74
CA LEU A 135 1.27 -10.55 14.49
C LEU A 135 0.20 -9.60 13.94
N LEU A 136 0.10 -8.39 14.48
CA LEU A 136 -0.83 -7.37 14.00
C LEU A 136 -0.49 -6.90 12.59
N ASP A 137 0.79 -6.67 12.29
CA ASP A 137 1.27 -6.37 10.93
C ASP A 137 0.85 -7.49 9.97
N THR A 138 1.04 -8.75 10.35
CA THR A 138 0.68 -9.90 9.51
C THR A 138 -0.82 -9.96 9.20
N ALA A 139 -1.66 -9.84 10.22
CA ALA A 139 -3.11 -9.97 10.07
C ALA A 139 -3.77 -8.73 9.44
N TRP A 140 -3.37 -7.53 9.87
CA TRP A 140 -3.99 -6.28 9.42
C TRP A 140 -3.60 -5.93 7.98
N TRP A 141 -2.36 -6.24 7.58
CA TRP A 141 -1.94 -6.12 6.18
C TRP A 141 -2.73 -7.07 5.28
N ALA A 142 -2.91 -8.34 5.70
CA ALA A 142 -3.74 -9.30 4.96
C ALA A 142 -5.17 -8.77 4.77
N PHE A 143 -5.75 -8.26 5.86
CA PHE A 143 -7.10 -7.69 5.83
C PHE A 143 -7.22 -6.51 4.87
N ASP A 144 -6.27 -5.56 4.89
CA ASP A 144 -6.27 -4.45 3.94
C ASP A 144 -6.14 -4.92 2.49
N LEU A 145 -5.32 -5.93 2.21
CA LEU A 145 -5.18 -6.50 0.88
C LEU A 145 -6.48 -7.16 0.40
N VAL A 146 -7.14 -7.94 1.26
CA VAL A 146 -8.46 -8.51 0.95
C VAL A 146 -9.44 -7.40 0.62
N LEU A 147 -9.50 -6.33 1.43
CA LEU A 147 -10.35 -5.18 1.12
C LEU A 147 -9.94 -4.49 -0.19
N ALA A 148 -8.64 -4.38 -0.49
CA ALA A 148 -8.15 -3.68 -1.68
C ALA A 148 -8.48 -4.43 -2.98
N TRP A 149 -8.38 -5.75 -2.96
CA TRP A 149 -8.66 -6.62 -4.09
C TRP A 149 -10.16 -6.86 -4.30
N PHE A 150 -10.92 -7.08 -3.22
CA PHE A 150 -12.31 -7.56 -3.33
C PHE A 150 -13.37 -6.52 -3.02
N VAL A 151 -13.05 -5.44 -2.29
CA VAL A 151 -14.06 -4.44 -1.89
C VAL A 151 -13.89 -3.15 -2.68
N ARG A 152 -14.93 -2.80 -3.44
CA ARG A 152 -15.01 -1.57 -4.25
C ARG A 152 -15.62 -0.38 -3.53
N SER A 153 -16.03 -0.56 -2.28
CA SER A 153 -16.76 0.46 -1.53
C SER A 153 -15.86 1.65 -1.18
N GLU A 154 -16.39 2.84 -1.42
CA GLU A 154 -15.81 4.12 -0.98
C GLU A 154 -16.18 4.46 0.48
N ALA A 155 -16.68 3.47 1.24
CA ALA A 155 -17.07 3.63 2.63
C ALA A 155 -15.97 4.28 3.48
N LYS A 156 -16.38 5.25 4.30
CA LYS A 156 -15.47 6.03 5.15
C LYS A 156 -14.59 5.16 6.05
N TRP A 157 -15.13 4.06 6.58
CA TRP A 157 -14.37 3.17 7.46
C TRP A 157 -13.23 2.43 6.72
N ILE A 158 -13.42 2.04 5.45
CA ILE A 158 -12.37 1.41 4.63
C ILE A 158 -11.24 2.40 4.37
N LYS A 159 -11.59 3.67 4.07
CA LYS A 159 -10.59 4.73 3.87
C LYS A 159 -9.78 4.97 5.14
N ILE A 160 -10.44 5.05 6.30
CA ILE A 160 -9.78 5.23 7.59
C ILE A 160 -8.87 4.04 7.89
N GLN A 161 -9.38 2.80 7.77
CA GLN A 161 -8.60 1.60 8.00
C GLN A 161 -7.38 1.53 7.07
N ARG A 162 -7.55 1.83 5.79
CA ARG A 162 -6.44 1.83 4.82
C ARG A 162 -5.39 2.89 5.13
N ILE A 163 -5.80 4.10 5.52
CA ILE A 163 -4.84 5.11 5.97
C ILE A 163 -4.12 4.63 7.22
N ALA A 164 -4.85 4.08 8.19
CA ALA A 164 -4.27 3.59 9.45
C ALA A 164 -3.21 2.51 9.21
N VAL A 165 -3.49 1.50 8.37
CA VAL A 165 -2.51 0.43 8.08
C VAL A 165 -1.29 0.97 7.33
N HIS A 166 -1.47 1.93 6.41
CA HIS A 166 -0.38 2.59 5.66
C HIS A 166 0.42 3.59 6.50
N VAL A 167 0.02 3.85 7.75
CA VAL A 167 0.80 4.63 8.72
C VAL A 167 1.42 3.69 9.76
N TYR A 168 0.65 2.75 10.27
CA TYR A 168 1.07 1.82 11.32
C TYR A 168 2.22 0.92 10.86
N ILE A 169 2.05 0.18 9.76
CA ILE A 169 3.07 -0.78 9.27
C ILE A 169 4.41 -0.10 8.95
N PRO A 170 4.48 1.01 8.18
CA PRO A 170 5.77 1.65 7.97
C PRO A 170 6.38 2.20 9.26
N LEU A 171 5.58 2.56 10.27
CA LEU A 171 6.11 2.97 11.57
C LEU A 171 6.73 1.79 12.32
N THR A 172 6.12 0.60 12.32
CA THR A 172 6.71 -0.60 12.93
C THR A 172 8.03 -0.97 12.23
N PHE A 173 8.04 -0.91 10.90
CA PHE A 173 9.24 -1.12 10.09
C PHE A 173 10.29 -0.03 10.31
N PHE A 174 9.92 1.23 10.49
CA PHE A 174 10.86 2.30 10.82
C PHE A 174 11.55 2.04 12.15
N VAL A 175 10.78 1.73 13.20
CA VAL A 175 11.35 1.39 14.52
C VAL A 175 12.29 0.19 14.40
N SER A 176 11.85 -0.87 13.75
CA SER A 176 12.67 -2.08 13.55
C SER A 176 13.92 -1.80 12.71
N ALA A 177 13.78 -1.24 11.52
CA ALA A 177 14.86 -1.10 10.57
C ALA A 177 15.82 0.05 10.89
N VAL A 178 15.32 1.19 11.36
CA VAL A 178 16.11 2.42 11.54
C VAL A 178 16.66 2.56 12.95
N ILE A 179 15.86 2.21 13.96
CA ILE A 179 16.24 2.39 15.37
C ILE A 179 16.97 1.16 15.90
N ILE A 180 16.48 -0.05 15.60
CA ILE A 180 17.01 -1.30 16.19
C ILE A 180 18.12 -1.92 15.34
N LYS A 181 18.03 -1.83 14.00
CA LYS A 181 18.98 -2.49 13.09
C LYS A 181 20.07 -1.54 12.58
N HIS A 182 21.17 -2.12 12.11
CA HIS A 182 22.30 -1.42 11.51
C HIS A 182 22.57 -1.91 10.08
N GLY A 183 23.48 -1.24 9.37
CA GLY A 183 23.89 -1.61 8.02
C GLY A 183 22.81 -1.37 6.95
N ILE A 184 22.72 -2.29 5.99
CA ILE A 184 21.84 -2.14 4.81
C ILE A 184 20.37 -2.00 5.19
N VAL A 185 19.90 -2.74 6.19
CA VAL A 185 18.49 -2.67 6.66
C VAL A 185 18.13 -1.25 7.09
N ARG A 186 19.03 -0.57 7.81
CA ARG A 186 18.84 0.82 8.24
C ARG A 186 18.78 1.78 7.07
N GLY A 187 19.65 1.60 6.08
CA GLY A 187 19.62 2.39 4.85
C GLY A 187 18.29 2.25 4.09
N LEU A 188 17.80 1.00 3.96
CA LEU A 188 16.49 0.74 3.34
C LEU A 188 15.33 1.37 4.12
N GLY A 189 15.35 1.27 5.46
CA GLY A 189 14.34 1.91 6.31
C GLY A 189 14.33 3.43 6.15
N ILE A 190 15.49 4.08 6.14
CA ILE A 190 15.62 5.53 5.91
C ILE A 190 15.07 5.91 4.53
N ALA A 191 15.45 5.17 3.48
CA ALA A 191 14.98 5.44 2.12
C ALA A 191 13.44 5.34 2.01
N MET A 192 12.85 4.32 2.64
CA MET A 192 11.40 4.16 2.74
C MET A 192 10.74 5.36 3.41
N THR A 193 11.26 5.79 4.56
CA THR A 193 10.74 6.94 5.32
C THR A 193 10.82 8.22 4.51
N VAL A 194 11.95 8.50 3.86
CA VAL A 194 12.11 9.69 3.02
C VAL A 194 11.09 9.68 1.88
N ALA A 195 10.96 8.56 1.15
CA ALA A 195 10.00 8.44 0.05
C ALA A 195 8.56 8.71 0.51
N MET A 196 8.15 8.10 1.63
CA MET A 196 6.83 8.32 2.23
C MET A 196 6.63 9.79 2.62
N LEU A 197 7.56 10.39 3.35
CA LEU A 197 7.45 11.79 3.79
C LEU A 197 7.43 12.77 2.61
N THR A 198 8.23 12.54 1.56
CA THR A 198 8.19 13.34 0.33
C THR A 198 6.80 13.27 -0.30
N SER A 199 6.24 12.08 -0.47
CA SER A 199 4.91 11.93 -1.10
C SER A 199 3.78 12.59 -0.28
N VAL A 200 3.85 12.52 1.06
CA VAL A 200 2.94 13.23 1.96
C VAL A 200 3.11 14.75 1.81
N GLY A 201 4.35 15.25 1.86
CA GLY A 201 4.66 16.68 1.72
C GLY A 201 4.12 17.27 0.41
N VAL A 202 4.36 16.59 -0.72
CA VAL A 202 3.83 17.00 -2.03
C VAL A 202 2.30 17.02 -2.04
N ARG A 203 1.65 16.03 -1.43
CA ARG A 203 0.18 16.00 -1.33
C ARG A 203 -0.37 17.17 -0.51
N LEU A 204 0.28 17.53 0.59
CA LEU A 204 -0.13 18.67 1.42
C LEU A 204 0.02 20.00 0.69
N VAL A 205 1.12 20.21 -0.04
CA VAL A 205 1.35 21.42 -0.83
C VAL A 205 0.28 21.58 -1.91
N ARG A 206 -0.04 20.53 -2.66
CA ARG A 206 -1.07 20.60 -3.71
C ARG A 206 -2.48 20.87 -3.15
N ARG A 207 -2.79 20.35 -1.96
CA ARG A 207 -4.07 20.64 -1.30
C ARG A 207 -4.19 22.11 -0.91
N LYS A 208 -3.11 22.71 -0.39
CA LYS A 208 -3.08 24.14 -0.06
C LYS A 208 -3.29 25.01 -1.30
N GLN A 209 -2.61 24.71 -2.40
CA GLN A 209 -2.77 25.44 -3.66
C GLN A 209 -4.22 25.40 -4.19
N ALA A 210 -4.87 24.24 -4.14
CA ALA A 210 -6.26 24.10 -4.57
C ALA A 210 -7.26 24.91 -3.71
N ALA A 211 -6.99 25.05 -2.40
CA ALA A 211 -7.82 25.85 -1.51
C ALA A 211 -7.72 27.35 -1.85
N THR A 212 -6.50 27.86 -2.08
CA THR A 212 -6.28 29.28 -2.42
C THR A 212 -6.90 29.68 -3.76
N THR A 213 -6.86 28.80 -4.77
CA THR A 213 -7.51 29.07 -6.08
C THR A 213 -9.03 29.17 -5.95
N THR A 214 -9.64 28.40 -5.05
CA THR A 214 -11.10 28.42 -4.84
C THR A 214 -11.56 29.73 -4.19
N GLU A 215 -10.77 30.29 -3.26
CA GLU A 215 -11.08 31.56 -2.59
C GLU A 215 -10.88 32.78 -3.50
N GLY A 216 -9.85 32.78 -4.36
CA GLY A 216 -9.56 33.88 -5.28
C GLY A 216 -10.51 33.99 -6.48
N GLY A 217 -11.18 32.90 -6.86
CA GLY A 217 -12.13 32.87 -8.00
C GLY A 217 -13.55 33.32 -7.67
N LEU A 218 -13.85 33.64 -6.41
CA LEU A 218 -15.17 34.07 -5.93
C LEU A 218 -15.30 35.58 -5.75
N ALA A 219 -14.32 36.39 -6.17
CA ALA A 219 -14.49 37.84 -6.18
C ALA A 219 -15.48 38.22 -7.29
N PRO A 220 -16.69 38.72 -6.97
CA PRO A 220 -17.63 39.19 -7.99
C PRO A 220 -17.00 40.35 -8.75
N SER A 221 -17.01 40.29 -10.09
CA SER A 221 -16.70 41.47 -10.90
C SER A 221 -17.72 42.57 -10.57
N PRO A 222 -17.28 43.81 -10.32
CA PRO A 222 -18.17 44.94 -10.07
C PRO A 222 -19.03 45.29 -11.28
#